data_AF-A0A9Q3IW72-F1
#
_entry.id   AF-A0A9Q3IW72-F1
#
_cell.length_a   1.000
_cell.length_b   1.000
_cell.length_c   1.000
_cell.angle_alpha   90.00
_cell.angle_beta   90.00
_cell.angle_gamma   90.00
#
_symmetry.space_group_name_H-M   'P 1'
#
loop_
_entity.id
_entity.type
_entity.pdbx_description
1 polymer ?
#
loop_
_entity_poly.entity_id
_entity_poly.type
_entity_poly.pdbx_seq_one_letter_code
_entity_poly.pdbx_strand_id
1 'polypeptide(L)'
;MRQDHGKNPWPLWKEQIIFKWANDSRRFKMENYFEEALFNIERDRPMSWFLKQKDRLTAFHPDMSETIINKRILRKFGGDLEHAIRSRCIEPFSTEYYINAMEDITTRKKIERNWYKTPIDNKDSGKPIPNPKKPHDKDTLKCHKSGITSNLANTCPKKTRINEI
;
A
#
# COMPACT_ATOMS: atom_id res chain seq x y z
N MET A 1 30.68 -32.61 31.24
CA MET A 1 29.94 -31.66 30.37
C MET A 1 30.32 -31.77 28.89
N ARG A 2 31.58 -31.57 28.43
CA ARG A 2 31.94 -31.82 27.01
C ARG A 2 32.20 -33.28 26.64
N GLN A 3 32.63 -34.12 27.60
CA GLN A 3 32.96 -35.53 27.34
C GLN A 3 31.72 -36.43 27.22
N ASP A 4 30.59 -36.07 27.83
CA ASP A 4 29.34 -36.88 27.78
C ASP A 4 28.37 -36.49 26.66
N HIS A 5 28.47 -35.27 26.13
CA HIS A 5 27.52 -34.74 25.12
C HIS A 5 28.16 -34.41 23.76
N GLY A 6 29.45 -34.65 23.58
CA GLY A 6 30.19 -34.28 22.36
C GLY A 6 29.80 -35.05 21.09
N LYS A 7 28.96 -36.09 21.17
CA LYS A 7 28.53 -36.92 20.03
C LYS A 7 27.15 -36.54 19.47
N ASN A 8 26.42 -35.63 20.11
CA ASN A 8 25.08 -35.29 19.65
C ASN A 8 25.14 -34.43 18.38
N PRO A 9 24.36 -34.76 17.35
CA PRO A 9 24.34 -34.00 16.11
C PRO A 9 23.71 -32.61 16.35
N TRP A 10 24.12 -31.61 15.57
CA TRP A 10 23.65 -30.23 15.70
C TRP A 10 22.12 -30.06 15.78
N PRO A 11 21.28 -30.80 15.03
CA PRO A 11 19.82 -30.71 15.15
C PRO A 11 19.32 -30.98 16.57
N LEU A 12 19.90 -31.97 17.26
CA LEU A 12 19.52 -32.34 18.62
C LEU A 12 19.91 -31.25 19.63
N TRP A 13 21.09 -30.64 19.45
CA TRP A 13 21.49 -29.47 20.24
C TRP A 13 20.57 -28.27 20.00
N LYS A 14 20.21 -28.03 18.74
CA LYS A 14 19.30 -26.95 18.36
C LYS A 14 17.93 -27.13 19.03
N GLU A 15 17.39 -28.35 19.02
CA GLU A 15 16.14 -28.69 19.71
C GLU A 15 16.24 -28.49 21.21
N GLN A 16 17.32 -28.95 21.87
CA GLN A 16 17.49 -28.76 23.31
C GLN A 16 17.65 -27.29 23.70
N ILE A 17 18.34 -26.49 22.87
CA ILE A 17 18.46 -25.04 23.08
C ILE A 17 17.10 -24.37 22.91
N ILE A 18 16.34 -24.72 21.87
CA ILE A 18 14.97 -24.23 21.66
C ILE A 18 14.10 -24.66 22.85
N PHE A 19 14.12 -25.90 23.27
CA PHE A 19 13.32 -26.37 24.40
C PHE A 19 13.65 -25.63 25.70
N LYS A 20 14.94 -25.39 25.98
CA LYS A 20 15.38 -24.74 27.21
C LYS A 20 15.23 -23.22 27.21
N TRP A 21 15.30 -22.57 26.03
CA TRP A 21 15.37 -21.11 25.91
C TRP A 21 14.30 -20.46 25.03
N ALA A 22 13.54 -21.24 24.24
CA ALA A 22 12.32 -20.76 23.58
C ALA A 22 11.19 -20.72 24.59
N ASN A 23 11.35 -19.81 25.56
CA ASN A 23 10.36 -19.54 26.58
C ASN A 23 9.09 -19.00 25.91
N ASP A 24 7.90 -19.37 26.39
CA ASP A 24 6.63 -18.88 25.84
C ASP A 24 6.57 -17.34 25.81
N SER A 25 7.23 -16.67 26.75
CA SER A 25 7.41 -15.22 26.74
C SER A 25 8.16 -14.69 25.50
N ARG A 26 9.10 -15.45 24.94
CA ARG A 26 9.80 -15.07 23.69
C ARG A 26 8.87 -15.22 22.49
N ARG A 27 8.08 -16.29 22.44
CA ARG A 27 7.08 -16.49 21.37
C ARG A 27 6.05 -15.37 21.40
N PHE A 28 5.51 -15.08 22.57
CA PHE A 28 4.58 -13.97 22.80
C PHE A 28 5.17 -12.61 22.39
N LYS A 29 6.44 -12.33 22.72
CA LYS A 29 7.13 -11.11 22.26
C LYS A 29 7.23 -11.04 20.73
N MET A 30 7.60 -12.14 20.08
CA MET A 30 7.71 -12.18 18.61
C MET A 30 6.35 -12.03 17.93
N GLU A 31 5.31 -12.63 18.50
CA GLU A 31 3.93 -12.46 18.07
C GLU A 31 3.50 -11.00 18.18
N ASN A 32 3.67 -10.34 19.33
CA ASN A 32 3.36 -8.91 19.49
C ASN A 32 4.15 -8.04 18.51
N TYR A 33 5.44 -8.30 18.32
CA TYR A 33 6.25 -7.56 17.34
C TYR A 33 5.79 -7.74 15.90
N PHE A 34 5.20 -8.89 15.57
CA PHE A 34 4.58 -9.11 14.26
C PHE A 34 3.22 -8.43 14.19
N GLU A 35 2.43 -8.48 15.26
CA GLU A 35 1.09 -7.91 15.29
C GLU A 35 1.10 -6.38 15.16
N GLU A 36 1.98 -5.71 15.89
CA GLU A 36 2.17 -4.25 15.88
C GLU A 36 2.90 -3.74 14.62
N ALA A 37 3.55 -4.64 13.85
CA ALA A 37 4.31 -4.23 12.69
C ALA A 37 3.40 -3.89 11.50
N LEU A 38 3.29 -2.59 11.23
CA LEU A 38 2.70 -2.05 10.01
C LEU A 38 3.80 -1.60 9.05
N PHE A 39 3.57 -1.83 7.75
CA PHE A 39 4.51 -1.41 6.72
C PHE A 39 4.32 0.07 6.37
N ASN A 40 5.41 0.84 6.38
CA ASN A 40 5.42 2.24 5.95
C ASN A 40 6.24 2.41 4.66
N ILE A 41 5.61 2.90 3.59
CA ILE A 41 6.24 3.07 2.26
C ILE A 41 7.45 4.03 2.28
N GLU A 42 7.40 5.05 3.13
CA GLU A 42 8.43 6.10 3.19
C GLU A 42 9.66 5.64 3.99
N ARG A 43 9.42 4.94 5.10
CA ARG A 43 10.47 4.51 6.03
C ARG A 43 11.06 3.14 5.69
N ASP A 44 10.22 2.20 5.29
CA ASP A 44 10.58 0.78 5.27
C ASP A 44 10.96 0.32 3.86
N ARG A 45 12.03 -0.46 3.75
CA ARG A 45 12.42 -1.13 2.50
C ARG A 45 11.62 -2.44 2.35
N PRO A 46 10.90 -2.67 1.24
CA PRO A 46 10.03 -3.83 1.06
C PRO A 46 10.71 -5.17 1.32
N MET A 47 11.85 -5.45 0.67
CA MET A 47 12.62 -6.69 0.85
C MET A 47 13.02 -6.93 2.32
N SER A 48 13.70 -5.96 2.94
CA SER A 48 14.19 -6.09 4.31
C SER A 48 13.05 -6.24 5.32
N TRP A 49 11.96 -5.49 5.13
CA TRP A 49 10.81 -5.55 6.02
C TRP A 49 10.09 -6.90 5.90
N PHE A 50 9.90 -7.40 4.67
CA PHE A 50 9.23 -8.68 4.43
C PHE A 50 10.01 -9.84 5.05
N LEU A 51 11.32 -9.91 4.81
CA LEU A 51 12.18 -10.95 5.39
C LEU A 51 12.17 -10.91 6.93
N LYS A 52 12.19 -9.71 7.52
CA LYS A 52 12.07 -9.56 8.98
C LYS A 52 10.75 -10.09 9.52
N GLN A 53 9.63 -9.89 8.82
CA GLN A 53 8.35 -10.46 9.25
C GLN A 53 8.28 -11.97 9.02
N LYS A 54 8.89 -12.49 7.95
CA LYS A 54 9.04 -13.93 7.71
C LYS A 54 9.81 -14.59 8.85
N ASP A 55 10.94 -14.02 9.27
CA ASP A 55 11.74 -14.53 10.39
C ASP A 55 10.97 -14.51 11.71
N ARG A 56 10.16 -13.47 11.94
CA ARG A 56 9.30 -13.40 13.14
C ARG A 56 8.26 -14.51 13.11
N LEU A 57 7.54 -14.68 11.99
CA LEU A 57 6.52 -15.73 11.86
C LEU A 57 7.10 -17.13 12.00
N THR A 58 8.23 -17.42 11.37
CA THR A 58 8.88 -18.74 11.50
C THR A 58 9.42 -19.00 12.91
N ALA A 59 9.70 -17.94 13.70
CA ALA A 59 10.15 -18.08 15.07
C ALA A 59 9.08 -18.54 16.07
N PHE A 60 7.79 -18.31 15.79
CA PHE A 60 6.68 -18.79 16.63
C PHE A 60 5.71 -19.77 15.94
N HIS A 61 5.75 -19.86 14.61
CA HIS A 61 5.05 -20.87 13.80
C HIS A 61 6.01 -21.52 12.78
N PRO A 62 6.88 -22.44 13.22
CA PRO A 62 7.86 -23.07 12.34
C PRO A 62 7.22 -23.98 11.27
N ASP A 63 6.06 -24.57 11.56
CA ASP A 63 5.41 -25.57 10.68
C ASP A 63 4.48 -24.95 9.62
N MET A 64 4.45 -23.61 9.53
CA MET A 64 3.58 -22.90 8.59
C MET A 64 4.15 -22.95 7.17
N SER A 65 3.29 -23.24 6.19
CA SER A 65 3.71 -23.21 4.79
C SER A 65 4.13 -21.80 4.35
N GLU A 66 5.09 -21.74 3.44
CA GLU A 66 5.58 -20.46 2.89
C GLU A 66 4.44 -19.61 2.31
N THR A 67 3.48 -20.24 1.65
CA THR A 67 2.33 -19.56 1.05
C THR A 67 1.43 -18.91 2.10
N ILE A 68 1.22 -19.56 3.26
CA ILE A 68 0.44 -18.99 4.36
C ILE A 68 1.22 -17.88 5.05
N ILE A 69 2.53 -18.06 5.25
CA ILE A 69 3.42 -17.01 5.77
C ILE A 69 3.31 -15.75 4.91
N ASN A 70 3.49 -15.89 3.59
CA ASN A 70 3.44 -14.76 2.65
C ASN A 70 2.08 -14.05 2.68
N LYS A 71 0.98 -14.80 2.72
CA LYS A 71 -0.38 -14.23 2.84
C LYS A 71 -0.59 -13.49 4.17
N ARG A 72 -0.07 -14.01 5.29
CA ARG A 72 -0.13 -13.33 6.60
C ARG A 72 0.65 -12.03 6.61
N ILE A 73 1.87 -12.04 6.06
CA ILE A 73 2.69 -10.83 5.93
C ILE A 73 1.97 -9.81 5.03
N LEU A 74 1.34 -10.26 3.94
CA LEU A 74 0.63 -9.39 3.02
C LEU A 74 -0.54 -8.63 3.69
N ARG A 75 -1.26 -9.25 4.64
CA ARG A 75 -2.32 -8.58 5.41
C ARG A 75 -1.83 -7.39 6.24
N LYS A 76 -0.53 -7.33 6.56
CA LYS A 76 0.08 -6.22 7.33
C LYS A 76 0.33 -4.96 6.49
N PHE A 77 0.20 -5.04 5.16
CA PHE A 77 0.27 -3.86 4.29
C PHE A 77 -1.03 -3.05 4.31
N GLY A 78 -2.16 -3.73 4.47
CA GLY A 78 -3.49 -3.13 4.56
C GLY A 78 -3.97 -2.38 3.31
N GLY A 79 -5.29 -2.20 3.23
CA GLY A 79 -5.96 -1.31 2.28
C GLY A 79 -5.52 -1.48 0.82
N ASP A 80 -5.27 -0.36 0.15
CA ASP A 80 -4.93 -0.32 -1.27
C ASP A 80 -3.60 -0.99 -1.61
N LEU A 81 -2.65 -1.01 -0.66
CA LEU A 81 -1.34 -1.60 -0.89
C LEU A 81 -1.44 -3.13 -0.90
N GLU A 82 -2.15 -3.69 0.07
CA GLU A 82 -2.50 -5.12 0.08
C GLU A 82 -3.22 -5.53 -1.21
N HIS A 83 -4.23 -4.76 -1.62
CA HIS A 83 -5.00 -5.06 -2.82
C HIS A 83 -4.15 -5.00 -4.10
N ALA A 84 -3.32 -3.96 -4.24
CA ALA A 84 -2.45 -3.79 -5.40
C ALA A 84 -1.39 -4.90 -5.54
N ILE A 85 -0.89 -5.43 -4.43
CA ILE A 85 0.05 -6.57 -4.44
C ILE A 85 -0.73 -7.85 -4.76
N ARG A 86 -1.88 -8.09 -4.10
CA ARG A 86 -2.69 -9.29 -4.31
C ARG A 86 -3.15 -9.43 -5.76
N SER A 87 -3.51 -8.33 -6.42
CA SER A 87 -3.94 -8.36 -7.83
C SER A 87 -2.83 -8.75 -8.81
N ARG A 88 -1.55 -8.58 -8.42
CA ARG A 88 -0.39 -9.06 -9.18
C ARG A 88 0.00 -10.50 -8.82
N CYS A 89 -0.35 -10.97 -7.62
CA CYS A 89 0.00 -12.29 -7.10
C CYS A 89 -1.21 -13.25 -7.05
N ILE A 90 -1.74 -13.62 -8.22
CA ILE A 90 -2.94 -14.47 -8.40
C ILE A 90 -2.72 -15.93 -7.93
N GLU A 91 -1.52 -16.48 -8.07
CA GLU A 91 -1.16 -17.85 -7.66
C GLU A 91 -0.31 -17.88 -6.37
N PRO A 92 -0.14 -19.05 -5.71
CA PRO A 92 0.78 -19.21 -4.61
C PRO A 92 2.24 -19.06 -5.09
N PHE A 93 2.70 -17.81 -5.19
CA PHE A 93 4.05 -17.51 -5.62
C PHE A 93 5.08 -17.61 -4.49
N SER A 94 6.35 -17.72 -4.88
CA SER A 94 7.49 -17.72 -3.96
C SER A 94 7.59 -16.41 -3.18
N THR A 95 8.30 -16.43 -2.05
CA THR A 95 8.63 -15.21 -1.28
C THR A 95 9.21 -14.11 -2.18
N GLU A 96 10.10 -14.47 -3.11
CA GLU A 96 10.76 -13.52 -4.01
C GLU A 96 9.78 -12.78 -4.90
N TYR A 97 8.76 -13.48 -5.41
CA TYR A 97 7.76 -12.87 -6.27
C TYR A 97 6.93 -11.81 -5.53
N TYR A 98 6.53 -12.11 -4.28
CA TYR A 98 5.83 -11.14 -3.43
C TYR A 98 6.69 -9.90 -3.18
N ILE A 99 7.98 -10.09 -2.92
CA ILE A 99 8.92 -8.98 -2.71
C ILE A 99 9.09 -8.15 -3.97
N ASN A 100 9.28 -8.79 -5.13
CA ASN A 100 9.41 -8.08 -6.41
C ASN A 100 8.15 -7.26 -6.74
N ALA A 101 6.96 -7.84 -6.54
CA ALA A 101 5.69 -7.13 -6.73
C ALA A 101 5.56 -5.93 -5.77
N MET A 102 5.98 -6.11 -4.51
CA MET A 102 6.00 -5.02 -3.54
C MET A 102 6.99 -3.91 -3.89
N GLU A 103 8.21 -4.25 -4.32
CA GLU A 103 9.22 -3.28 -4.74
C GLU A 103 8.73 -2.49 -5.97
N ASP A 104 8.14 -3.15 -6.96
CA ASP A 104 7.56 -2.49 -8.12
C ASP A 104 6.44 -1.50 -7.72
N ILE A 105 5.48 -1.92 -6.89
CA ILE A 105 4.36 -1.07 -6.46
C ILE A 105 4.84 0.12 -5.62
N THR A 106 5.74 -0.13 -4.66
CA THR A 106 6.24 0.93 -3.79
C THR A 106 7.11 1.92 -4.55
N THR A 107 7.85 1.46 -5.55
CA THR A 107 8.64 2.33 -6.45
C THR A 107 7.72 3.17 -7.32
N ARG A 108 6.70 2.58 -7.95
CA ARG A 108 5.69 3.33 -8.73
C ARG A 108 4.95 4.36 -7.88
N LYS A 109 4.50 4.00 -6.68
CA LYS A 109 3.87 4.95 -5.75
C LYS A 109 4.83 6.05 -5.28
N LYS A 110 6.14 5.81 -5.20
CA LYS A 110 7.14 6.87 -4.92
C LYS A 110 7.33 7.80 -6.11
N ILE A 111 7.33 7.27 -7.33
CA ILE A 111 7.38 8.07 -8.57
C ILE A 111 6.12 8.94 -8.66
N GLU A 112 4.94 8.37 -8.41
CA GLU A 112 3.67 9.09 -8.27
C GLU A 112 3.65 10.10 -7.11
N ARG A 113 4.64 10.04 -6.19
CA ARG A 113 4.83 11.06 -5.16
C ARG A 113 5.83 12.15 -5.49
N ASN A 114 6.65 11.92 -6.51
CA ASN A 114 7.74 12.81 -6.87
C ASN A 114 7.36 13.72 -8.05
N TRP A 115 6.45 13.31 -8.93
CA TRP A 115 6.01 14.17 -10.07
C TRP A 115 5.29 15.43 -9.63
N TYR A 116 4.65 15.44 -8.45
CA TYR A 116 4.05 16.66 -7.88
C TYR A 116 5.05 17.53 -7.11
N LYS A 117 6.31 17.09 -6.96
CA LYS A 117 7.39 17.89 -6.37
C LYS A 117 8.32 18.38 -7.48
N THR A 118 7.80 19.19 -8.38
CA THR A 118 8.69 20.10 -9.12
C THR A 118 9.26 21.11 -8.12
N PRO A 119 10.58 21.39 -8.13
CA PRO A 119 11.12 22.54 -7.43
C PRO A 119 10.50 23.77 -8.09
N ILE A 120 9.66 24.50 -7.37
CA ILE A 120 9.33 25.87 -7.74
C ILE A 120 10.62 26.64 -7.47
N ASP A 121 11.40 26.87 -8.51
CA ASP A 121 12.50 27.83 -8.48
C ASP A 121 11.90 29.21 -8.19
N ASN A 122 11.92 29.60 -6.92
CA ASN A 122 11.55 30.94 -6.49
C ASN A 122 12.62 31.93 -7.00
N LYS A 123 12.41 32.47 -8.20
CA LYS A 123 12.96 33.78 -8.56
C LYS A 123 11.94 34.85 -8.20
N ASP A 124 12.27 35.58 -7.15
CA ASP A 124 11.63 36.81 -6.71
C ASP A 124 11.51 37.82 -7.87
N SER A 125 10.28 38.23 -8.16
CA SER A 125 10.00 39.58 -8.65
C SER A 125 8.59 39.96 -8.24
N GLY A 126 8.48 40.85 -7.25
CA GLY A 126 7.24 41.20 -6.58
C GLY A 126 6.18 41.80 -7.49
N LYS A 127 4.91 41.42 -7.25
CA LYS A 127 3.71 42.19 -7.57
C LYS A 127 2.67 42.03 -6.44
N PRO A 128 1.85 43.05 -6.15
CA PRO A 128 1.04 43.10 -4.93
C PRO A 128 -0.17 42.17 -5.00
N ILE A 129 -0.55 41.66 -3.83
CA ILE A 129 -1.69 40.78 -3.56
C ILE A 129 -3.02 41.51 -3.86
N PRO A 130 -3.94 40.95 -4.67
CA PRO A 130 -5.33 41.39 -4.67
C PRO A 130 -6.13 40.62 -3.62
N ASN A 131 -6.85 41.38 -2.79
CA ASN A 131 -7.79 40.91 -1.76
C ASN A 131 -8.82 39.86 -2.24
N PRO A 132 -9.39 39.05 -1.32
CA PRO A 132 -10.28 37.95 -1.63
C PRO A 132 -11.61 38.43 -2.24
N LYS A 133 -12.02 37.82 -3.36
CA LYS A 133 -13.31 38.08 -4.03
C LYS A 133 -14.47 37.40 -3.27
N LYS A 134 -15.56 38.17 -3.17
CA LYS A 134 -16.87 37.88 -2.56
C LYS A 134 -17.58 36.62 -3.12
N PRO A 135 -18.61 36.08 -2.43
CA PRO A 135 -19.30 34.86 -2.84
C PRO A 135 -20.07 35.04 -4.14
N HIS A 136 -20.04 34.00 -4.98
CA HIS A 136 -20.64 33.97 -6.32
C HIS A 136 -22.17 33.97 -6.24
N ASP A 137 -22.79 34.96 -6.87
CA ASP A 137 -24.24 35.05 -7.03
C ASP A 137 -24.75 33.95 -7.96
N LYS A 138 -25.95 33.42 -7.66
CA LYS A 138 -26.58 32.32 -8.41
C LYS A 138 -27.28 32.86 -9.65
N ASP A 139 -26.52 33.08 -10.72
CA ASP A 139 -27.12 33.35 -12.02
C ASP A 139 -27.70 32.09 -12.65
N THR A 140 -28.98 32.19 -13.01
CA THR A 140 -29.81 31.14 -13.62
C THR A 140 -29.22 30.69 -14.96
N LEU A 141 -28.72 29.45 -15.03
CA LEU A 141 -28.23 28.86 -16.29
C LEU A 141 -29.35 28.81 -17.34
N LYS A 142 -29.16 29.53 -18.46
CA LYS A 142 -30.05 29.50 -19.64
C LYS A 142 -29.44 28.64 -20.74
N CYS A 143 -30.27 27.88 -21.46
CA CYS A 143 -29.79 27.09 -22.61
C CYS A 143 -29.38 28.01 -23.78
N HIS A 144 -28.16 27.87 -24.28
CA HIS A 144 -27.60 28.72 -25.33
C HIS A 144 -28.29 28.59 -26.70
N LYS A 145 -29.08 27.53 -26.94
CA LYS A 145 -29.79 27.30 -28.22
C LYS A 145 -31.24 27.81 -28.24
N SER A 146 -31.91 27.85 -27.09
CA SER A 146 -33.33 28.20 -26.98
C SER A 146 -33.60 29.43 -26.11
N GLY A 147 -32.63 29.85 -25.28
CA GLY A 147 -32.76 31.03 -24.40
C GLY A 147 -33.71 30.84 -23.20
N ILE A 148 -34.34 29.68 -23.06
CA ILE A 148 -35.32 29.38 -22.01
C ILE A 148 -34.60 28.81 -20.77
N THR A 149 -35.00 29.26 -19.58
CA THR A 149 -34.40 28.93 -18.27
C THR A 149 -34.79 27.56 -17.71
N SER A 150 -35.79 26.89 -18.26
CA SER A 150 -36.41 25.72 -17.61
C SER A 150 -35.82 24.36 -18.01
N ASN A 151 -34.94 24.29 -19.03
CA ASN A 151 -34.43 23.02 -19.53
C ASN A 151 -32.89 23.00 -19.47
N LEU A 152 -32.32 21.99 -18.80
CA LEU A 152 -30.87 21.71 -18.88
C LEU A 152 -30.51 21.42 -20.35
N ALA A 153 -29.28 21.79 -20.75
CA ALA A 153 -28.80 21.72 -22.14
C ALA A 153 -29.02 20.36 -22.83
N ASN A 154 -29.17 19.29 -22.04
CA ASN A 154 -29.26 17.91 -22.49
C ASN A 154 -30.69 17.51 -22.92
N THR A 155 -31.71 18.30 -22.60
CA THR A 155 -33.13 18.05 -22.96
C THR A 155 -33.70 19.06 -23.96
N CYS A 156 -32.86 19.88 -24.59
CA CYS A 156 -33.32 20.89 -25.54
C CYS A 156 -33.83 20.24 -26.86
N PRO A 157 -35.09 20.49 -27.29
CA PRO A 157 -35.63 19.89 -28.51
C PRO A 157 -34.89 20.39 -29.75
N LYS A 158 -34.56 19.47 -30.67
CA LYS A 158 -33.89 19.81 -31.94
C LYS A 158 -34.91 20.40 -32.92
N LYS A 159 -34.57 21.51 -33.60
CA LYS A 159 -35.41 22.10 -34.65
C LYS A 159 -35.56 21.12 -35.82
N THR A 160 -36.75 20.55 -36.00
CA THR A 160 -37.15 19.89 -37.25
C THR A 160 -37.54 20.99 -38.24
N ARG A 161 -36.92 21.02 -39.42
CA ARG A 161 -37.34 21.95 -40.50
C ARG A 161 -38.62 21.39 -41.13
N ILE A 162 -39.71 22.15 -41.09
CA ILE A 162 -40.89 21.91 -41.93
C ILE A 162 -40.64 22.70 -43.21
N ASN A 163 -40.58 22.03 -44.36
CA ASN A 163 -40.62 22.67 -45.66
C ASN A 163 -42.10 22.89 -46.03
N GLU A 164 -42.52 24.14 -46.15
CA GLU A 164 -43.81 24.48 -46.77
C GLU A 164 -43.61 24.60 -48.29
N ILE A 165 -44.54 24.01 -49.06
CA ILE A 165 -44.66 24.09 -50.52
C ILE A 165 -45.57 25.28 -50.86
#